data_AF-A0A099YXR2-F1
#
_entry.id   AF-A0A099YXR2-F1
#
_cell.length_a   1.000
_cell.length_b   1.000
_cell.length_c   1.000
_cell.angle_alpha   90.00
_cell.angle_beta   90.00
_cell.angle_gamma   90.00
#
_symmetry.space_group_name_H-M   'P 1'
#
loop_
_entity.id
_entity.type
_entity.pdbx_description
1 polymer ?
#
loop_
_entity_poly.entity_id
_entity_poly.type
_entity_poly.pdbx_seq_one_letter_code
_entity_poly.pdbx_strand_id
1 'polypeptide(L)' 'KVPLLVYVVDAADHARLPLAKQLLHQLLQEDSSLPVVVLANKQV' A
#
# COMPACT_ATOMS: atom_id res chain seq x y z
N LYS A 1 -6.14 -1.60 -21.57
CA LYS A 1 -5.41 -0.98 -20.43
C LYS A 1 -6.02 -1.56 -19.16
N VAL A 2 -5.24 -2.23 -18.31
CA VAL A 2 -5.76 -2.85 -17.08
C VAL A 2 -5.58 -1.86 -15.92
N PRO A 3 -6.60 -1.59 -15.10
CA PRO A 3 -6.46 -0.76 -13.91
C PRO A 3 -5.53 -1.42 -12.88
N LEU A 4 -4.74 -0.59 -12.17
CA LEU A 4 -3.72 -1.00 -11.20
C LEU A 4 -3.82 -0.12 -9.95
N LEU A 5 -3.77 -0.72 -8.76
CA LEU A 5 -3.59 0.03 -7.52
C LEU A 5 -2.11 0.21 -7.21
N VAL A 6 -1.65 1.46 -7.10
CA VAL A 6 -0.31 1.80 -6.62
C VAL A 6 -0.43 2.36 -5.21
N TYR A 7 0.11 1.65 -4.23
CA TYR A 7 0.08 2.03 -2.82
C TYR A 7 1.47 2.45 -2.36
N VAL A 8 1.65 3.74 -2.08
CA VAL A 8 2.96 4.30 -1.70
C VAL A 8 3.04 4.43 -0.18
N VAL A 9 4.09 3.88 0.41
CA VAL A 9 4.33 3.89 1.87
C VAL A 9 5.60 4.68 2.17
N ASP A 10 5.59 5.49 3.23
CA ASP A 10 6.80 6.12 3.75
C ASP A 10 7.62 5.07 4.52
N ALA A 11 8.67 4.54 3.89
CA ALA A 11 9.46 3.44 4.43
C ALA A 11 10.39 3.88 5.57
N ALA A 12 10.71 5.18 5.65
CA ALA A 12 11.51 5.74 6.74
C ALA A 12 10.68 5.92 8.03
N ASP A 13 9.35 5.93 7.95
CA ASP A 13 8.48 6.02 9.13
C ASP A 13 8.01 4.65 9.62
N HIS A 14 8.91 3.97 10.33
CA HIS A 14 8.64 2.65 10.89
C HIS A 14 7.47 2.64 11.88
N ALA A 15 7.22 3.75 12.59
CA ALA A 15 6.13 3.84 13.58
C ALA A 15 4.75 3.75 12.90
N ARG A 16 4.62 4.26 11.67
CA ARG A 16 3.36 4.25 10.91
C ARG A 16 3.20 3.06 9.95
N LEU A 17 4.21 2.21 9.77
CA LEU A 17 4.11 1.00 8.93
C LEU A 17 2.96 0.06 9.33
N PRO A 18 2.71 -0.23 10.63
CA PRO A 18 1.56 -1.07 11.01
C PRO A 18 0.22 -0.48 10.57
N LEU A 19 0.06 0.84 10.71
CA LEU A 19 -1.13 1.56 10.26
C LEU A 19 -1.27 1.50 8.74
N ALA A 20 -0.18 1.75 8.00
CA ALA A 20 -0.17 1.67 6.54
C ALA A 20 -0.57 0.27 6.03
N LYS A 21 -0.14 -0.79 6.74
CA LYS A 21 -0.57 -2.17 6.46
C LYS A 21 -2.07 -2.37 6.72
N GLN A 22 -2.60 -1.87 7.84
CA GLN A 22 -4.03 -2.00 8.15
C GLN A 22 -4.89 -1.32 7.09
N LEU A 23 -4.54 -0.10 6.69
CA LEU A 23 -5.24 0.65 5.65
C LEU A 23 -5.21 -0.08 4.29
N LEU A 24 -4.05 -0.65 3.91
CA LEU A 24 -3.95 -1.46 2.70
C LEU A 24 -4.89 -2.67 2.75
N HIS A 25 -4.97 -3.37 3.89
CA HIS A 25 -5.88 -4.51 4.03
C HIS A 25 -7.34 -4.09 3.93
N GLN A 26 -7.73 -2.97 4.53
CA GLN A 26 -9.10 -2.44 4.42
C GLN A 26 -9.45 -2.12 2.96
N LEU A 27 -8.54 -1.45 2.25
CA LEU A 27 -8.72 -1.13 0.83
C LEU A 27 -8.87 -2.38 -0.05
N LEU A 28 -8.11 -3.44 0.23
CA LEU A 28 -8.18 -4.71 -0.51
C LEU A 28 -9.43 -5.54 -0.18
N GLN A 29 -10.08 -5.31 0.96
CA GLN A 29 -11.36 -5.93 1.28
C GLN A 29 -12.51 -5.36 0.45
N GLU A 30 -12.40 -4.10 0.00
CA GLU A 30 -13.41 -3.44 -0.83
C GLU A 30 -13.33 -3.88 -2.30
N ASP A 31 -12.12 -4.12 -2.83
CA ASP A 31 -11.91 -4.66 -4.18
C ASP A 31 -10.63 -5.50 -4.25
N SER A 32 -10.77 -6.82 -4.26
CA SER A 32 -9.64 -7.75 -4.29
C SER A 32 -9.20 -8.14 -5.72
N SER A 33 -9.81 -7.57 -6.75
CA SER A 33 -9.61 -8.00 -8.15
C SER A 33 -8.50 -7.23 -8.87
N LEU A 34 -8.13 -6.05 -8.33
CA LEU A 34 -7.11 -5.18 -8.89
C LEU A 34 -5.70 -5.66 -8.51
N PRO A 35 -4.77 -5.81 -9.47
CA PRO A 35 -3.37 -6.02 -9.15
C PRO A 35 -2.83 -4.82 -8.33
N VAL A 36 -1.97 -5.12 -7.36
CA VAL A 36 -1.47 -4.12 -6.40
C VAL A 36 0.04 -4.08 -6.42
N VAL A 37 0.59 -2.86 -6.52
CA VAL A 37 2.01 -2.58 -6.36
C VAL A 37 2.21 -1.72 -5.12
N VAL A 38 2.98 -2.21 -4.15
CA VAL A 38 3.36 -1.45 -2.97
C VAL A 38 4.74 -0.84 -3.19
N LEU A 39 4.82 0.48 -3.19
CA LEU A 39 6.08 1.22 -3.31
C LEU A 39 6.52 1.69 -1.95
N ALA A 40 7.59 1.08 -1.45
CA ALA A 40 8.24 1.54 -0.24
C ALA A 40 9.10 2.76 -0.60
N ASN A 41 8.60 3.97 -0.33
CA ASN A 41 9.21 5.23 -0.73
C ASN A 41 10.11 5.79 0.37
N LYS A 42 11.03 6.68 0.01
CA LYS A 42 11.97 7.33 0.95
C LYS A 42 12.88 6.34 1.70
N GLN A 43 13.28 5.26 1.01
CA GLN A 43 14.31 4.35 1.49
C GLN A 43 15.59 5.16 1.75
N VAL A 44 16.19 5.04 2.94
CA VAL A 44 17.51 5.57 3.28
C VAL A 44 18.32 4.46 3.92
#